data_AF-A0A2G6HGZ7-F1
#
_entry.id   AF-A0A2G6HGZ7-F1
#
_cell.length_a   1.000
_cell.length_b   1.000
_cell.length_c   1.000
_cell.angle_alpha   90.00
_cell.angle_beta   90.00
_cell.angle_gamma   90.00
#
_symmetry.space_group_name_H-M   'P 1'
#
loop_
_entity.id
_entity.type
_entity.pdbx_description
1 polymer ?
#
loop_
_entity_poly.entity_id
_entity_poly.type
_entity_poly.pdbx_seq_one_letter_code
_entity_poly.pdbx_strand_id
1 'polypeptide(L)'
;MTAEDAEIIAAQIGRLPRGVVGVAWRCSCGKPGVIKTEPRLPDGTPFPTTYYLTSIPAVIGCSTLEANHVMAEMNQRLAEDDELAAAYQKAHQAYLADRAQLGEVPEIAGISAG
;
A
#
# COMPACT_ATOMS: atom_id res chain seq x y z
N MET A 1 -14.31 8.02 5.14
CA MET A 1 -13.38 8.13 6.27
C MET A 1 -13.99 9.10 7.27
N THR A 2 -14.05 8.75 8.55
CA THR A 2 -14.58 9.63 9.59
C THR A 2 -13.48 10.54 10.16
N ALA A 3 -13.85 11.54 10.97
CA ALA A 3 -12.87 12.34 11.70
C ALA A 3 -12.05 11.49 12.67
N GLU A 4 -12.69 10.54 13.36
CA GLU A 4 -12.02 9.57 14.23
C GLU A 4 -11.02 8.69 13.46
N ASP A 5 -11.36 8.24 12.26
CA ASP A 5 -10.41 7.49 11.42
C ASP A 5 -9.14 8.32 11.18
N ALA A 6 -9.27 9.62 10.88
CA ALA A 6 -8.14 10.49 10.61
C ALA A 6 -7.23 10.69 11.83
N GLU A 7 -7.80 10.81 13.03
CA GLU A 7 -7.04 10.88 14.29
C GLU A 7 -6.28 9.57 14.55
N ILE A 8 -6.94 8.42 14.37
CA ILE A 8 -6.30 7.11 14.54
C ILE A 8 -5.15 6.93 13.53
N ILE A 9 -5.38 7.25 12.26
CA ILE A 9 -4.36 7.16 11.22
C ILE A 9 -3.18 8.07 11.56
N ALA A 10 -3.44 9.32 12.00
CA ALA A 10 -2.39 10.26 12.36
C ALA A 10 -1.53 9.75 13.53
N ALA A 11 -2.16 9.16 14.55
CA ALA A 11 -1.47 8.52 15.66
C ALA A 11 -0.65 7.30 15.22
N GLN A 12 -1.16 6.50 14.27
CA GLN A 12 -0.48 5.34 13.71
C GLN A 12 0.79 5.70 12.93
N ILE A 13 0.74 6.74 12.09
CA ILE A 13 1.87 7.11 11.22
C ILE A 13 2.73 8.26 11.77
N GLY A 14 2.35 8.83 12.93
CA GLY A 14 3.08 9.91 13.61
C GLY A 14 2.98 11.29 12.94
N ARG A 15 2.06 11.47 11.99
CA ARG A 15 1.86 12.73 11.24
C ARG A 15 0.45 12.77 10.63
N LEU A 16 -0.03 13.96 10.25
CA LEU A 16 -1.29 14.04 9.50
C LEU A 16 -1.17 13.31 8.16
N PRO A 17 -2.15 12.46 7.81
CA PRO A 17 -2.11 11.76 6.53
C PRO A 17 -2.44 12.72 5.39
N ARG A 18 -1.78 12.54 4.24
CA ARG A 18 -1.88 13.43 3.07
C ARG A 18 -2.48 12.65 1.90
N GLY A 19 -3.31 13.32 1.10
CA GLY A 19 -3.91 12.74 -0.11
C GLY A 19 -4.72 11.48 0.17
N VAL A 20 -5.46 11.41 1.28
CA VAL A 20 -6.24 10.21 1.63
C VAL A 20 -7.58 10.22 0.90
N VAL A 21 -7.81 9.20 0.09
CA VAL A 21 -9.10 8.97 -0.59
C VAL A 21 -10.07 8.23 0.34
N GLY A 22 -9.56 7.31 1.16
CA GLY A 22 -10.39 6.57 2.10
C GLY A 22 -9.66 5.46 2.85
N VAL A 23 -10.41 4.66 3.58
CA VAL A 23 -9.91 3.46 4.27
C VAL A 23 -10.14 2.27 3.34
N ALA A 24 -9.05 1.63 2.89
CA ALA A 24 -9.10 0.46 2.02
C ALA A 24 -9.37 -0.84 2.79
N TRP A 25 -8.86 -0.91 4.03
CA TRP A 25 -9.07 -2.06 4.90
C TRP A 25 -9.06 -1.66 6.38
N ARG A 26 -9.88 -2.36 7.17
CA ARG A 26 -9.96 -2.23 8.63
C ARG A 26 -9.45 -3.49 9.31
N CYS A 27 -8.69 -3.29 10.38
CA CYS A 27 -8.25 -4.36 11.27
C CYS A 27 -9.46 -5.03 11.95
N SER A 28 -9.27 -6.25 12.47
CA SER A 28 -10.29 -6.96 13.24
C SER A 28 -10.81 -6.19 14.46
N CYS A 29 -10.01 -5.25 14.98
CA CYS A 29 -10.43 -4.32 16.04
C CYS A 29 -11.26 -3.12 15.55
N GLY A 30 -11.59 -3.05 14.24
CA GLY A 30 -12.39 -1.99 13.62
C GLY A 30 -11.60 -0.75 13.19
N LYS A 31 -10.36 -0.58 13.66
CA LYS A 31 -9.51 0.57 13.33
C LYS A 31 -9.00 0.50 11.89
N PRO A 32 -8.77 1.65 11.22
CA PRO A 32 -8.10 1.68 9.92
C PRO A 32 -6.76 0.94 9.97
N GLY A 33 -6.51 0.11 8.96
CA GLY A 33 -5.24 -0.59 8.85
C GLY A 33 -4.53 -0.39 7.51
N VAL A 34 -5.28 -0.15 6.43
CA VAL A 34 -4.73 0.29 5.14
C VAL A 34 -5.57 1.46 4.65
N ILE A 35 -4.92 2.53 4.24
CA ILE A 35 -5.56 3.69 3.61
C ILE A 35 -5.33 3.67 2.10
N LYS A 36 -6.29 4.19 1.35
CA LYS A 36 -6.16 4.46 -0.09
C LYS A 36 -5.70 5.90 -0.28
N THR A 37 -4.63 6.12 -1.03
CA THR A 37 -4.01 7.45 -1.24
C THR A 37 -4.01 7.86 -2.71
N GLU A 38 -4.05 9.17 -2.93
CA GLU A 38 -3.95 9.79 -4.25
C GLU A 38 -2.56 9.54 -4.86
N PRO A 39 -2.48 9.34 -6.19
CA PRO A 39 -1.21 9.11 -6.88
C PRO A 39 -0.31 10.35 -6.94
N ARG A 40 -0.87 11.52 -6.60
CA ARG A 40 -0.16 12.79 -6.44
C ARG A 40 -0.63 13.45 -5.15
N LEU A 41 0.30 13.79 -4.26
CA LEU A 41 -0.01 14.45 -3.00
C LEU A 41 -0.41 15.91 -3.22
N PRO A 42 -1.04 16.58 -2.23
CA PRO A 42 -1.45 17.98 -2.35
C PRO A 42 -0.33 18.97 -2.67
N ASP A 43 0.93 18.63 -2.36
CA ASP A 43 2.12 19.43 -2.70
C ASP A 43 2.63 19.17 -4.14
N GLY A 44 1.94 18.35 -4.91
CA GLY A 44 2.30 17.96 -6.27
C GLY A 44 3.24 16.77 -6.37
N THR A 45 3.75 16.25 -5.25
CA THR A 45 4.70 15.13 -5.25
C THR A 45 4.04 13.83 -5.75
N PRO A 46 4.62 13.14 -6.75
CA PRO A 46 4.19 11.79 -7.13
C PRO A 46 4.30 10.82 -5.95
N PHE A 47 3.25 10.02 -5.73
CA PHE A 47 3.23 9.03 -4.67
C PHE A 47 2.78 7.67 -5.22
N PRO A 48 3.70 6.72 -5.45
CA PRO A 48 3.38 5.47 -6.13
C PRO A 48 2.44 4.58 -5.31
N THR A 49 2.51 4.65 -3.98
CA THR A 49 1.75 3.78 -3.09
C THR A 49 0.29 4.23 -3.01
N THR A 50 -0.62 3.49 -3.66
CA THR A 50 -2.08 3.61 -3.56
C THR A 50 -2.61 3.02 -2.25
N TYR A 51 -2.05 1.90 -1.79
CA TYR A 51 -2.48 1.18 -0.58
C TYR A 51 -1.40 1.29 0.50
N TYR A 52 -1.58 2.22 1.43
CA TYR A 52 -0.58 2.48 2.47
C TYR A 52 -0.97 1.81 3.79
N LEU A 53 -0.14 0.89 4.28
CA LEU A 53 -0.32 0.15 5.52
C LEU A 53 -0.02 1.05 6.74
N THR A 54 -1.01 1.26 7.61
CA THR A 54 -0.89 2.10 8.81
C THR A 54 -1.06 1.32 10.11
N SER A 55 -1.64 0.13 10.06
CA SER A 55 -1.85 -0.71 11.25
C SER A 55 -0.52 -1.11 11.91
N ILE A 56 -0.26 -0.63 13.13
CA ILE A 56 0.99 -0.91 13.87
C ILE A 56 1.29 -2.42 13.99
N PRO A 57 0.36 -3.31 14.40
CA PRO A 57 0.65 -4.74 14.47
C PRO A 57 1.00 -5.35 13.11
N ALA A 58 0.38 -4.86 12.03
CA ALA A 58 0.66 -5.37 10.69
C ALA A 58 2.02 -4.89 10.18
N VAL A 59 2.39 -3.63 10.46
CA VAL A 59 3.73 -3.09 10.18
C VAL A 59 4.80 -3.91 10.90
N ILE A 60 4.61 -4.21 12.19
CA ILE A 60 5.53 -5.08 12.95
C ILE A 60 5.63 -6.49 12.33
N GLY A 61 4.49 -7.04 11.88
CA GLY A 61 4.46 -8.32 11.17
C GLY A 61 5.27 -8.29 9.88
N CYS A 62 5.10 -7.26 9.05
CA CYS A 62 5.89 -7.05 7.84
C CYS A 62 7.39 -6.91 8.16
N SER A 63 7.76 -6.10 9.15
CA SER A 63 9.17 -5.97 9.58
C SER A 63 9.77 -7.29 10.08
N THR A 64 8.95 -8.15 10.69
CA THR A 64 9.39 -9.49 11.11
C THR A 64 9.68 -10.39 9.90
N LEU A 65 8.80 -10.37 8.88
CA LEU A 65 9.01 -11.10 7.62
C LEU A 65 10.26 -10.60 6.89
N GLU A 66 10.47 -9.28 6.85
CA GLU A 66 11.67 -8.66 6.28
C GLU A 66 12.94 -9.10 7.01
N ALA A 67 12.95 -9.06 8.35
CA ALA A 67 14.09 -9.51 9.15
C ALA A 67 14.39 -11.01 8.96
N ASN A 68 13.37 -11.80 8.69
CA ASN A 68 13.49 -13.23 8.39
C ASN A 68 13.83 -13.51 6.92
N HIS A 69 14.16 -12.50 6.12
CA HIS A 69 14.56 -12.63 4.71
C HIS A 69 13.48 -13.25 3.80
N VAL A 70 12.22 -13.21 4.20
CA VAL A 70 11.10 -13.79 3.42
C VAL A 70 10.99 -13.16 2.03
N MET A 71 11.39 -11.89 1.86
CA MET A 71 11.43 -11.25 0.54
C MET A 71 12.41 -11.92 -0.43
N ALA A 72 13.57 -12.40 0.06
CA ALA A 72 14.51 -13.13 -0.77
C ALA A 72 13.93 -14.49 -1.20
N GLU A 73 13.27 -15.19 -0.28
CA GLU A 73 12.58 -16.45 -0.56
C GLU A 73 11.45 -16.26 -1.58
N MET A 74 10.62 -15.22 -1.44
CA MET A 74 9.56 -14.93 -2.40
C MET A 74 10.09 -14.57 -3.78
N ASN A 75 11.21 -13.83 -3.86
CA ASN A 75 11.86 -13.54 -5.14
C ASN A 75 12.39 -14.81 -5.82
N GLN A 76 12.98 -15.73 -5.05
CA GLN A 76 13.40 -17.02 -5.59
C GLN A 76 12.20 -17.81 -6.10
N ARG A 77 11.12 -17.90 -5.31
CA ARG A 77 9.89 -18.58 -5.73
C ARG A 77 9.29 -17.98 -7.01
N LEU A 78 9.28 -16.65 -7.14
CA LEU A 78 8.82 -15.99 -8.37
C LEU A 78 9.64 -16.36 -9.61
N ALA A 79 10.91 -16.74 -9.45
CA ALA A 79 11.76 -17.17 -10.56
C ALA A 79 11.59 -18.65 -10.94
N GLU A 80 11.03 -19.46 -10.04
CA GLU A 80 10.92 -20.92 -10.18
C GLU A 80 9.48 -21.42 -10.38
N ASP A 81 8.48 -20.61 -9.99
CA ASP A 81 7.05 -20.93 -10.03
C ASP A 81 6.31 -19.97 -10.99
N ASP A 82 6.04 -20.46 -12.20
CA ASP A 82 5.35 -19.71 -13.25
C ASP A 82 3.91 -19.30 -12.87
N GLU A 83 3.21 -20.09 -12.05
CA GLU A 83 1.86 -19.77 -11.60
C GLU A 83 1.89 -18.60 -10.62
N LEU A 84 2.84 -18.62 -9.68
CA LEU A 84 3.06 -17.51 -8.75
C LEU A 84 3.47 -16.23 -9.50
N ALA A 85 4.37 -16.34 -10.48
CA ALA A 85 4.80 -15.20 -11.29
C ALA A 85 3.62 -14.58 -12.06
N ALA A 86 2.77 -15.41 -12.67
CA ALA A 86 1.57 -14.95 -13.37
C ALA A 86 0.57 -14.27 -12.41
N ALA A 87 0.36 -14.84 -11.22
CA ALA A 87 -0.50 -14.25 -10.20
C ALA A 87 0.04 -12.91 -9.69
N TYR A 88 1.35 -12.81 -9.45
CA TYR A 88 2.01 -11.57 -9.04
C TYR A 88 1.89 -10.48 -10.11
N GLN A 89 2.12 -10.82 -11.39
CA GLN A 89 1.92 -9.90 -12.50
C GLN A 89 0.47 -9.42 -12.61
N LYS A 90 -0.51 -10.32 -12.42
CA LYS A 90 -1.93 -9.94 -12.40
C LYS A 90 -2.24 -8.99 -11.24
N ALA A 91 -1.69 -9.24 -10.06
CA ALA A 91 -1.85 -8.35 -8.90
C ALA A 91 -1.24 -6.96 -9.17
N HIS A 92 -0.07 -6.92 -9.81
CA HIS A 92 0.57 -5.68 -10.23
C HIS A 92 -0.33 -4.88 -11.22
N GLN A 93 -0.89 -5.54 -12.24
CA GLN A 93 -1.80 -4.87 -13.19
C GLN A 93 -3.10 -4.39 -12.51
N ALA A 94 -3.67 -5.17 -11.60
CA ALA A 94 -4.84 -4.77 -10.83
C ALA A 94 -4.55 -3.53 -9.97
N TYR A 95 -3.37 -3.48 -9.34
CA TYR A 95 -2.93 -2.32 -8.58
C TYR A 95 -2.84 -1.06 -9.45
N LEU A 96 -2.22 -1.16 -10.64
CA LEU A 96 -2.11 -0.04 -11.56
C LEU A 96 -3.49 0.45 -12.02
N ALA A 97 -4.41 -0.48 -12.33
CA ALA A 97 -5.78 -0.15 -12.71
C ALA A 97 -6.54 0.55 -11.57
N ASP A 98 -6.39 0.10 -10.33
CA ASP A 98 -6.99 0.73 -9.16
C ASP A 98 -6.46 2.14 -8.89
N ARG A 99 -5.18 2.38 -9.21
CA ARG A 99 -4.58 3.71 -9.12
C ARG A 99 -5.04 4.62 -10.24
N ALA A 100 -5.14 4.12 -11.47
CA ALA A 100 -5.58 4.90 -12.62
C ALA A 100 -6.97 5.51 -12.43
N GLN A 101 -7.84 4.84 -11.63
CA GLN A 101 -9.14 5.39 -11.22
C GLN A 101 -9.05 6.69 -10.40
N LEU A 102 -7.90 6.94 -9.75
CA LEU A 102 -7.64 8.15 -8.95
C LEU A 102 -6.91 9.24 -9.75
N GLY A 103 -6.40 8.92 -10.94
CA GLY A 103 -5.66 9.83 -11.80
C GLY A 103 -4.35 9.22 -12.33
N GLU A 104 -3.89 9.80 -13.44
CA GLU A 104 -2.63 9.41 -14.08
C GLU A 104 -1.49 10.33 -13.64
N VAL A 105 -0.34 9.72 -13.34
CA VAL A 105 0.89 10.41 -12.92
C VAL A 105 2.04 9.78 -13.72
N PRO A 106 2.45 10.41 -14.84
CA PRO A 106 3.46 9.84 -15.75
C PRO A 106 4.77 9.46 -15.05
N GLU A 107 5.17 10.20 -14.02
CA GLU A 107 6.42 9.99 -13.27
C GLU A 107 6.48 8.61 -12.56
N ILE A 108 5.33 7.99 -12.29
CA ILE A 108 5.21 6.69 -11.60
C ILE A 108 4.48 5.65 -12.46
N ALA A 109 4.37 5.88 -13.77
CA ALA A 109 3.74 4.94 -14.69
C ALA A 109 4.42 3.56 -14.60
N GLY A 110 3.62 2.50 -14.51
CA GLY A 110 4.13 1.13 -14.42
C GLY A 110 4.75 0.72 -13.07
N ILE A 111 4.81 1.59 -12.07
CA ILE A 111 5.33 1.26 -10.73
C ILE A 111 4.15 1.02 -9.80
N SER A 112 3.97 -0.16 -9.20
CA SER A 112 2.83 -0.41 -8.29
C SER A 112 3.07 0.12 -6.87
N ALA A 113 4.19 -0.21 -6.24
CA ALA A 113 4.54 0.27 -4.91
C ALA A 113 6.00 0.68 -4.86
N GLY A 114 6.31 1.70 -4.06
CA GLY A 114 7.68 2.14 -3.76
C GLY A 114 8.22 1.52 -2.49
#